data_AF-A0A6V7I9D0-F1
#
_entry.id   AF-A0A6V7I9D0-F1
#
_cell.length_a   1.000
_cell.length_b   1.000
_cell.length_c   1.000
_cell.angle_alpha   90.00
_cell.angle_beta   90.00
_cell.angle_gamma   90.00
#
_symmetry.space_group_name_H-M   'P 1'
#
loop_
_entity.id
_entity.type
_entity.pdbx_description
1 polymer ?
#
loop_
_entity_poly.entity_id
_entity_poly.type
_entity_poly.pdbx_seq_one_letter_code
_entity_poly.pdbx_strand_id
1 'polypeptide(L)'
;NDTARVNVSVEDVNEWEPRFRHPRYEFHARTLRVGSIVGRLEAADGDRGDRVSLSLRGPDAKLFEIRDNGELILTSPGPFNGSLARIVAVASDSGKPPRTSMIPVIVHIPANARSPVAARAAPAWLNGSVLLVAVFGVVLGLLGVVILILILYIYK
;
A
#
# COMPACT_ATOMS: atom_id res chain seq x y z
N ASN A 1 57.76 46.58 8.70
CA ASN A 1 57.61 45.11 8.67
C ASN A 1 56.12 44.86 8.73
N ASP A 2 55.51 44.52 7.59
CA ASP A 2 54.06 44.42 7.49
C ASP A 2 53.68 42.94 7.38
N THR A 3 52.70 42.51 8.16
CA THR A 3 52.32 41.09 8.26
C THR A 3 50.82 40.96 8.14
N ALA A 4 50.39 40.17 7.16
CA ALA A 4 48.99 39.80 6.98
C ALA A 4 48.72 38.41 7.54
N ARG A 5 47.54 38.23 8.16
CA ARG A 5 47.03 36.92 8.57
C ARG A 5 46.07 36.40 7.51
N VAL A 6 46.39 35.23 6.97
CA VAL A 6 45.51 34.48 6.06
C VAL A 6 44.95 33.29 6.84
N ASN A 7 43.63 33.16 6.88
CA ASN A 7 42.97 31.99 7.46
C ASN A 7 42.56 31.06 6.32
N VAL A 8 43.19 29.88 6.25
CA VAL A 8 42.86 28.86 5.26
C VAL A 8 42.09 27.76 5.95
N SER A 9 40.85 27.53 5.53
CA SER A 9 40.02 26.40 5.95
C SER A 9 39.87 25.42 4.80
N VAL A 10 40.07 24.13 5.08
CA VAL A 10 39.81 23.05 4.13
C VAL A 10 38.41 22.52 4.41
N GLU A 11 37.52 22.59 3.42
CA GLU A 11 36.23 21.92 3.50
C GLU A 11 36.38 20.47 3.05
N ASP A 12 35.79 19.56 3.82
CA ASP A 12 35.71 18.15 3.47
C ASP A 12 34.70 17.99 2.32
N VAL A 13 35.14 17.37 1.22
CA VAL A 13 34.33 17.21 0.01
C VAL A 13 33.80 15.79 0.01
N ASN A 14 32.48 15.64 -0.13
CA ASN A 14 31.83 14.34 -0.27
C ASN A 14 32.53 13.48 -1.35
N GLU A 15 33.04 12.30 -0.97
CA GLU A 15 33.90 11.45 -1.82
C GLU A 15 33.12 10.33 -2.50
N TRP A 16 32.11 9.76 -1.83
CA TRP A 16 31.30 8.66 -2.30
C TRP A 16 29.91 9.12 -2.73
N GLU A 17 29.11 8.21 -3.27
CA GLU A 17 27.73 8.50 -3.62
C GLU A 17 26.88 7.34 -3.11
N PRO A 18 25.61 7.57 -2.75
CA PRO A 18 24.78 6.50 -2.23
C PRO A 18 24.66 5.41 -3.27
N ARG A 19 24.88 4.15 -2.91
CA ARG A 19 24.75 3.02 -3.82
C ARG A 19 23.70 2.05 -3.32
N PHE A 20 22.74 1.76 -4.19
CA PHE A 20 21.83 0.66 -3.97
C PHE A 20 22.56 -0.67 -4.07
N ARG A 21 22.16 -1.64 -3.24
CA ARG A 21 22.69 -3.01 -3.25
C ARG A 21 22.53 -3.70 -4.61
N HIS A 22 21.48 -3.35 -5.36
CA HIS A 22 21.20 -3.89 -6.68
C HIS A 22 20.97 -2.75 -7.68
N PRO A 23 21.34 -2.91 -8.97
CA PRO A 23 21.12 -1.89 -9.99
C PRO A 23 19.65 -1.74 -10.40
N ARG A 24 18.81 -2.70 -10.03
CA ARG A 24 17.35 -2.69 -10.20
C ARG A 24 16.69 -3.58 -9.14
N TYR A 25 15.47 -3.25 -8.73
CA TYR A 25 14.64 -4.13 -7.90
C TYR A 25 13.39 -4.58 -8.65
N GLU A 26 13.01 -5.82 -8.41
CA GLU A 26 11.79 -6.43 -8.92
C GLU A 26 11.07 -7.12 -7.78
N PHE A 27 9.84 -6.71 -7.50
CA PHE A 27 9.03 -7.21 -6.39
C PHE A 27 7.69 -7.72 -6.89
N HIS A 28 7.10 -8.64 -6.12
CA HIS A 28 5.76 -9.15 -6.36
C HIS A 28 4.87 -8.79 -5.19
N ALA A 29 3.88 -7.92 -5.41
CA ALA A 29 2.92 -7.59 -4.39
C ALA A 29 2.04 -8.82 -4.11
N ARG A 30 2.06 -9.33 -2.87
CA ARG A 30 1.22 -10.47 -2.47
C ARG A 30 -0.24 -10.08 -2.25
N THR A 31 -0.46 -8.83 -1.88
CA THR A 31 -1.77 -8.25 -1.55
C THR A 31 -1.80 -6.79 -1.96
N LEU A 32 -2.98 -6.26 -2.27
CA LEU A 32 -3.20 -4.82 -2.49
C LEU A 32 -3.81 -4.13 -1.26
N ARG A 33 -3.63 -4.72 -0.07
CA ARG A 33 -4.03 -4.06 1.18
C ARG A 33 -3.11 -2.87 1.45
N VAL A 34 -3.71 -1.70 1.71
CA VAL A 34 -3.01 -0.52 2.21
C VAL A 34 -2.21 -0.87 3.47
N GLY A 35 -0.96 -0.42 3.54
CA GLY A 35 -0.03 -0.71 4.63
C GLY A 35 0.74 -2.02 4.46
N SER A 36 0.49 -2.81 3.41
CA SER A 36 1.27 -4.02 3.15
C SER A 36 2.67 -3.72 2.64
N ILE A 37 3.65 -4.49 3.12
CA ILE A 37 5.04 -4.41 2.69
C ILE A 37 5.20 -5.20 1.38
N VAL A 38 5.72 -4.52 0.36
CA VAL A 38 5.96 -5.07 -0.97
C VAL A 38 7.37 -5.63 -1.09
N GLY A 39 8.34 -4.94 -0.49
CA GLY A 39 9.75 -5.30 -0.53
C GLY A 39 10.59 -4.35 0.31
N ARG A 40 11.91 -4.53 0.28
CA ARG A 40 12.87 -3.66 0.96
C ARG A 40 13.99 -3.25 -0.01
N LEU A 41 14.27 -1.97 -0.05
CA LEU A 41 15.38 -1.40 -0.78
C LEU A 41 16.52 -1.12 0.19
N GLU A 42 17.72 -1.46 -0.23
CA GLU A 42 18.93 -1.23 0.55
C GLU A 42 19.87 -0.33 -0.26
N ALA A 43 20.25 0.81 0.33
CA ALA A 43 21.25 1.72 -0.18
C ALA A 43 22.20 2.12 0.94
N ALA A 44 23.48 2.28 0.62
CA ALA A 44 24.53 2.66 1.56
C ALA A 44 25.48 3.65 0.91
N ASP A 45 26.05 4.52 1.73
CA ASP A 45 27.10 5.45 1.34
C ASP A 45 28.42 5.04 2.01
N GLY A 46 29.55 5.32 1.35
CA GLY A 46 30.88 4.98 1.84
C GLY A 46 31.45 5.98 2.85
N ASP A 47 30.86 7.18 2.91
CA ASP A 47 31.33 8.28 3.73
C ASP A 47 30.97 8.11 5.20
N ARG A 48 31.93 8.44 6.06
CA ARG A 48 31.79 8.20 7.50
C ARG A 48 30.85 9.24 8.12
N GLY A 49 29.73 8.76 8.64
CA GLY A 49 28.76 9.61 9.34
C GLY A 49 27.70 10.22 8.42
N ASP A 50 27.73 9.90 7.12
CA ASP A 50 26.70 10.33 6.19
C ASP A 50 25.42 9.51 6.33
N ARG A 51 24.29 10.21 6.18
CA ARG A 51 22.95 9.63 6.24
C ARG A 51 22.34 9.57 4.85
N VAL A 52 21.96 8.37 4.44
CA VAL A 52 21.21 8.15 3.21
C VAL A 52 19.71 8.31 3.47
N SER A 53 19.06 9.15 2.68
CA SER A 53 17.61 9.30 2.63
C SER A 53 17.07 8.68 1.34
N LEU A 54 15.92 8.02 1.44
CA LEU A 54 15.27 7.35 0.32
C LEU A 54 13.99 8.07 -0.08
N SER A 55 13.76 8.21 -1.37
CA SER A 55 12.51 8.75 -1.92
C SER A 55 12.12 8.03 -3.21
N LEU A 56 10.84 8.18 -3.59
CA LEU A 56 10.29 7.54 -4.78
C LEU A 56 9.88 8.60 -5.81
N ARG A 57 10.16 8.33 -7.08
CA ARG A 57 9.78 9.15 -8.24
C ARG A 57 9.17 8.28 -9.34
N GLY A 58 8.53 8.91 -10.31
CA GLY A 58 7.92 8.24 -11.46
C GLY A 58 6.39 8.21 -11.41
N PRO A 59 5.77 7.60 -12.43
CA PRO A 59 4.32 7.67 -12.63
C PRO A 59 3.54 6.98 -11.50
N ASP A 60 4.02 5.82 -11.05
CA ASP A 60 3.33 4.98 -10.06
C ASP A 60 3.83 5.22 -8.63
N ALA A 61 4.75 6.16 -8.42
CA ALA A 61 5.35 6.44 -7.11
C ALA A 61 4.30 6.80 -6.04
N LYS A 62 3.21 7.46 -6.44
CA LYS A 62 2.12 7.90 -5.54
C LYS A 62 1.35 6.73 -4.90
N LEU A 63 1.48 5.52 -5.44
CA LEU A 63 0.83 4.33 -4.89
C LEU A 63 1.62 3.73 -3.72
N PHE A 64 2.87 4.14 -3.56
CA PHE A 64 3.80 3.56 -2.61
C PHE A 64 4.41 4.63 -1.71
N GLU A 65 4.87 4.18 -0.56
CA GLU A 65 5.68 4.95 0.38
C GLU A 65 6.93 4.15 0.70
N ILE A 66 8.05 4.83 0.92
CA ILE A 66 9.27 4.21 1.39
C ILE A 66 9.55 4.68 2.81
N ARG A 67 9.69 3.73 3.75
CA ARG A 67 10.11 4.02 5.12
C ARG A 67 11.63 4.28 5.18
N ASP A 68 12.07 4.92 6.25
CA ASP A 68 13.49 5.16 6.55
C ASP A 68 14.33 3.86 6.62
N ASN A 69 13.71 2.73 6.96
CA ASN A 69 14.36 1.40 6.99
C ASN A 69 14.44 0.74 5.59
N GLY A 70 13.99 1.44 4.53
CA GLY A 70 13.98 0.96 3.16
C GLY A 70 12.78 0.10 2.79
N GLU A 71 11.81 -0.12 3.69
CA GLU A 71 10.59 -0.86 3.35
C GLU A 71 9.71 -0.08 2.38
N LEU A 72 9.35 -0.72 1.27
CA LEU A 72 8.40 -0.22 0.30
C LEU A 72 7.00 -0.70 0.69
N ILE A 73 6.10 0.24 0.98
CA ILE A 73 4.74 -0.02 1.43
C ILE A 73 3.74 0.49 0.41
N LEU A 74 2.68 -0.27 0.20
CA LEU A 74 1.57 0.17 -0.62
C LEU A 74 0.64 1.08 0.21
N THR A 75 0.47 2.34 -0.19
CA THR A 75 -0.38 3.32 0.51
C THR A 75 -1.71 3.55 -0.17
N SER A 76 -1.76 3.36 -1.49
CA SER A 76 -3.00 3.44 -2.26
C SER A 76 -3.03 2.31 -3.28
N PRO A 77 -4.06 1.45 -3.28
CA PRO A 77 -4.21 0.49 -4.37
C PRO A 77 -4.51 1.20 -5.69
N GLY A 78 -5.00 2.45 -5.66
CA GLY A 78 -5.38 3.24 -6.81
C GLY A 78 -6.35 2.53 -7.77
N PRO A 79 -6.86 3.20 -8.80
CA PRO A 79 -7.35 2.51 -9.99
C PRO A 79 -6.13 2.04 -10.79
N PHE A 80 -5.48 0.98 -10.33
CA PHE A 80 -4.34 0.41 -11.04
C PHE A 80 -4.82 -0.45 -12.21
N ASN A 81 -4.78 0.10 -13.42
CA ASN A 81 -5.20 -0.58 -14.65
C ASN A 81 -4.12 -1.50 -15.26
N GLY A 82 -2.89 -1.47 -14.72
CA GLY A 82 -1.78 -2.27 -15.21
C GLY A 82 -1.64 -3.65 -14.54
N SER A 83 -0.58 -4.37 -14.87
CA SER A 83 -0.03 -5.49 -14.08
C SER A 83 1.34 -5.16 -13.46
N LEU A 84 1.94 -4.02 -13.84
CA LEU A 84 3.29 -3.61 -13.49
C LEU A 84 3.32 -2.13 -13.09
N ALA A 85 3.68 -1.85 -11.84
CA ALA A 85 3.97 -0.49 -11.38
C ALA A 85 5.45 -0.18 -11.61
N ARG A 86 5.73 0.96 -12.22
CA ARG A 86 7.09 1.45 -12.52
C ARG A 86 7.42 2.65 -11.65
N ILE A 87 8.44 2.49 -10.83
CA ILE A 87 8.90 3.49 -9.87
C ILE A 87 10.41 3.65 -10.06
N VAL A 88 10.92 4.82 -9.72
CA VAL A 88 12.34 5.11 -9.61
C VAL A 88 12.64 5.39 -8.14
N ALA A 89 13.49 4.56 -7.53
CA ALA A 89 14.00 4.84 -6.20
C ALA A 89 15.18 5.79 -6.29
N VAL A 90 15.21 6.78 -5.41
CA VAL A 90 16.25 7.80 -5.32
C VAL A 90 16.86 7.74 -3.93
N ALA A 91 18.17 7.56 -3.85
CA ALA A 91 18.95 7.68 -2.63
C ALA A 91 19.73 9.00 -2.65
N SER A 92 19.71 9.74 -1.55
CA SER A 92 20.44 11.00 -1.36
C SER A 92 21.24 10.95 -0.07
N ASP A 93 22.54 11.25 -0.13
CA ASP A 93 23.36 11.43 1.07
C ASP A 93 23.15 12.82 1.72
N SER A 94 23.80 13.00 2.86
CA SER A 94 23.90 14.26 3.60
C SER A 94 25.19 15.02 3.35
N GLY A 95 26.03 14.55 2.42
CA GLY A 95 27.33 15.10 2.13
C GLY A 95 27.25 16.52 1.55
N LYS A 96 28.39 17.20 1.45
CA LYS A 96 28.48 18.54 0.86
C LYS A 96 29.47 18.53 -0.32
N PRO A 97 29.02 18.82 -1.56
CA PRO A 97 27.61 18.87 -1.98
C PRO A 97 26.92 17.50 -1.85
N PRO A 98 25.58 17.45 -1.74
CA PRO A 98 24.88 16.18 -1.63
C PRO A 98 24.93 15.45 -2.98
N ARG A 99 25.12 14.13 -2.93
CA ARG A 99 25.09 13.28 -4.12
C ARG A 99 23.89 12.33 -4.05
N THR A 100 23.46 11.91 -5.24
CA THR A 100 22.25 11.10 -5.40
C THR A 100 22.46 9.98 -6.40
N SER A 101 21.82 8.85 -6.16
CA SER A 101 21.71 7.77 -7.13
C SER A 101 20.25 7.36 -7.35
N MET A 102 19.99 6.81 -8.53
CA MET A 102 18.64 6.44 -8.95
C MET A 102 18.64 5.07 -9.60
N ILE A 103 17.66 4.23 -9.24
CA ILE A 103 17.48 2.92 -9.86
C ILE A 103 16.01 2.63 -10.18
N PRO A 104 15.72 1.84 -11.22
CA PRO A 104 14.38 1.38 -11.50
C PRO A 104 13.91 0.32 -10.50
N VAL A 105 12.64 0.43 -10.12
CA VAL A 105 11.92 -0.53 -9.27
C VAL A 105 10.65 -0.95 -9.99
N ILE A 106 10.50 -2.24 -10.20
CA ILE A 106 9.33 -2.84 -10.86
C ILE A 106 8.54 -3.62 -9.82
N VAL A 107 7.25 -3.32 -9.69
CA VAL A 107 6.35 -4.07 -8.80
C VAL A 107 5.29 -4.76 -9.64
N HIS A 108 5.27 -6.09 -9.57
CA HIS A 108 4.23 -6.93 -10.16
C HIS A 108 3.00 -6.94 -9.28
N ILE A 109 1.88 -6.54 -9.84
CA ILE A 109 0.59 -6.47 -9.16
C ILE A 109 -0.26 -7.67 -9.56
N PRO A 110 -0.81 -8.44 -8.61
CA PRO A 110 -1.47 -9.69 -8.91
C PRO A 110 -2.86 -9.43 -9.53
N ALA A 111 -3.21 -10.20 -10.58
CA ALA A 111 -4.42 -9.97 -11.37
C ALA A 111 -5.74 -10.11 -10.59
N ASN A 112 -5.71 -10.90 -9.50
CA ASN A 112 -6.84 -11.09 -8.58
C ASN A 112 -7.17 -9.85 -7.74
N ALA A 113 -6.33 -8.81 -7.78
CA ALA A 113 -6.59 -7.56 -7.10
C ALA A 113 -7.49 -6.58 -7.90
N ARG A 114 -7.92 -6.99 -9.10
CA ARG A 114 -8.92 -6.28 -9.93
C ARG A 114 -10.33 -6.34 -9.37
N SER A 115 -10.59 -7.19 -8.38
CA SER A 115 -11.86 -7.13 -7.67
C SER A 115 -11.77 -6.08 -6.59
N PRO A 116 -12.57 -4.99 -6.64
CA PRO A 116 -12.82 -4.26 -5.41
C PRO A 116 -13.33 -5.30 -4.42
N VAL A 117 -12.86 -5.24 -3.19
CA VAL A 117 -13.54 -5.93 -2.08
C VAL A 117 -14.88 -5.21 -1.90
N ALA A 118 -15.77 -5.33 -2.88
CA ALA A 118 -17.20 -5.11 -2.80
C ALA A 118 -17.80 -6.38 -2.19
N ALA A 119 -17.27 -6.77 -1.05
CA ALA A 119 -17.97 -7.60 -0.10
C ALA A 119 -18.14 -6.71 1.13
N ARG A 120 -19.02 -5.70 1.02
CA ARG A 120 -20.01 -5.55 2.09
C ARG A 120 -20.61 -6.94 2.18
N ALA A 121 -20.13 -7.72 3.16
CA ALA A 121 -20.61 -9.07 3.37
C ALA A 121 -22.12 -8.97 3.50
N ALA A 122 -22.84 -9.33 2.43
CA ALA A 122 -24.23 -9.71 2.59
C ALA A 122 -24.17 -10.81 3.65
N PRO A 123 -24.82 -10.62 4.80
CA PRO A 123 -24.62 -11.54 5.89
C PRO A 123 -25.08 -12.93 5.42
N ALA A 124 -24.30 -13.96 5.75
CA ALA A 124 -24.37 -15.31 5.18
C ALA A 124 -25.74 -16.02 5.32
N TRP A 125 -26.72 -15.37 5.97
CA TRP A 125 -28.10 -15.83 6.09
C TRP A 125 -29.00 -15.40 4.92
N LEU A 126 -28.55 -14.55 3.99
CA LEU A 126 -29.30 -14.21 2.75
C LEU A 126 -29.19 -15.29 1.66
N ASN A 127 -29.20 -16.57 2.05
CA ASN A 127 -29.37 -17.66 1.09
C ASN A 127 -30.85 -17.74 0.73
N GLY A 128 -31.20 -17.82 -0.56
CA GLY A 128 -32.58 -17.77 -1.04
C GLY A 128 -33.54 -18.76 -0.35
N SER A 129 -33.01 -19.88 0.16
CA SER A 129 -33.76 -20.84 0.96
C SER A 129 -34.30 -20.27 2.29
N VAL A 130 -33.56 -19.38 2.96
CA VAL A 130 -33.97 -18.78 4.26
C VAL A 130 -35.10 -17.77 4.06
N LEU A 131 -35.04 -16.96 2.99
CA LEU A 131 -36.10 -16.02 2.65
C LEU A 131 -37.40 -16.76 2.34
N LEU A 132 -37.32 -17.88 1.61
CA LEU A 132 -38.47 -18.71 1.32
C LEU A 132 -39.12 -19.24 2.62
N VAL A 133 -38.32 -19.78 3.54
CA VAL A 133 -38.80 -20.30 4.84
C VAL A 133 -39.44 -19.18 5.69
N ALA A 134 -38.84 -18.00 5.72
CA ALA A 134 -39.38 -16.85 6.45
C ALA A 134 -40.74 -16.40 5.89
N VAL A 135 -40.88 -16.33 4.57
CA VAL A 135 -42.16 -15.98 3.90
C VAL A 135 -43.22 -17.03 4.19
N PHE A 136 -42.90 -18.33 4.08
CA PHE A 136 -43.83 -19.40 4.41
C PHE A 136 -44.28 -19.35 5.88
N GLY A 137 -43.38 -19.08 6.82
CA GLY A 137 -43.72 -18.94 8.24
C GLY A 137 -44.70 -17.80 8.51
N VAL A 138 -44.49 -16.63 7.90
CA VAL A 138 -45.40 -15.49 8.03
C VAL A 138 -46.78 -15.80 7.44
N VAL A 139 -46.84 -16.42 6.26
CA VAL A 139 -48.10 -16.78 5.61
C VAL A 139 -48.89 -17.81 6.42
N LEU A 140 -48.23 -18.85 6.94
CA LEU A 140 -48.87 -19.85 7.79
C LEU A 140 -49.37 -19.26 9.11
N GLY A 141 -48.61 -18.34 9.71
CA GLY A 141 -49.03 -17.63 10.92
C GLY A 141 -50.28 -16.79 10.68
N LEU A 142 -50.32 -16.00 9.60
CA LEU A 142 -51.50 -15.21 9.23
C LEU A 142 -52.71 -16.12 8.96
N LEU A 143 -52.52 -17.23 8.25
CA LEU A 143 -53.58 -18.21 8.00
C LEU A 143 -54.14 -18.79 9.31
N GLY A 144 -53.27 -19.18 10.24
CA GLY A 144 -53.67 -19.71 11.54
C GLY A 144 -54.46 -18.71 12.38
N VAL A 145 -54.05 -17.43 12.37
CA VAL A 145 -54.78 -16.35 13.06
C VAL A 145 -56.17 -16.15 12.45
N VAL A 146 -56.28 -16.15 11.12
CA VAL A 146 -57.58 -16.04 10.43
C VAL A 146 -58.50 -17.21 10.78
N ILE A 147 -57.97 -18.44 10.78
CA ILE A 147 -58.74 -19.63 11.17
C ILE A 147 -59.21 -19.53 12.62
N LEU A 148 -58.35 -19.08 13.54
CA LEU A 148 -58.71 -18.91 14.95
C LEU A 148 -59.83 -17.87 15.14
N ILE A 149 -59.73 -16.73 14.45
CA ILE A 149 -60.76 -15.70 14.45
C ILE A 149 -62.09 -16.26 13.92
N LEU A 150 -62.06 -17.05 12.84
CA LEU A 150 -63.25 -17.67 12.26
C LEU A 150 -63.90 -18.69 13.21
N ILE A 151 -63.09 -19.51 13.89
CA ILE A 151 -63.57 -20.45 14.92
C ILE A 151 -64.27 -19.67 16.03
N LEU A 152 -63.62 -18.64 16.58
CA LEU A 152 -64.22 -17.81 17.64
C LEU A 152 -65.50 -17.10 17.17
N TYR A 153 -65.60 -16.74 15.89
CA TYR A 153 -66.81 -16.17 15.30
C TYR A 153 -67.95 -17.18 15.18
N ILE A 154 -67.66 -18.43 14.79
CA ILE A 154 -68.68 -19.49 14.66
C ILE A 154 -69.20 -19.96 16.02
N TYR A 155 -68.36 -19.94 17.05
CA TYR A 155 -68.74 -20.32 18.42
C TYR A 155 -69.39 -19.20 19.23
N LYS A 156 -69.58 -18.01 18.64
CA LYS A 156 -70.30 -16.88 19.23
C LYS A 156 -71.69 -16.75 18.63
#